data_AF-A0A7Y0Z612-F1
#
_entry.id   AF-A0A7Y0Z612-F1
#
_cell.length_a   1.000
_cell.length_b   1.000
_cell.length_c   1.000
_cell.angle_alpha   90.00
_cell.angle_beta   90.00
_cell.angle_gamma   90.00
#
_symmetry.space_group_name_H-M   'P 1'
#
loop_
_entity.id
_entity.type
_entity.pdbx_description
1 polymer ?
#
loop_
_entity_poly.entity_id
_entity_poly.type
_entity_poly.pdbx_seq_one_letter_code
_entity_poly.pdbx_strand_id
1 'polypeptide(L)'
;MAVAGKPESNRIKFAYYLAGWSYGGDKVALRASAKSVLTSEYQKDMKGFIFCPECCVGLFRSPEEGDKDANGRAAYFAHSRKNRPPCGLRVRKRDGQRFTTEEEAKQAIDDELLVVVKSFMREKPIAPALPGQVYDGPVVEDIDGEPTDVPIKRHNGEQIKLPSRITTVRGLCRNFDKNYYKYYFLPEAQYPQLLSDALMDVSNVREINEKPKLYFGRVKRIFAMGEGNPWNIQMTRLQYENDGDYQDFTLKMSIRDSKEHGITDASIGRIVMMYGPVSKSGSGLAISDLGWGEFALLPAKYDQVLFPEKAEPYQDTLEQLLADATDLTVEEIEEWMLDEEQEITDDGVLVGHIINFRDDTPEEIMGRVAGRTGEYTANVGIIDLDEGEE
;
A
#
# COMPACT_ATOMS: atom_id res chain seq x y z
N MET A 1 4.16 -5.67 38.72
CA MET A 1 4.15 -6.13 37.31
C MET A 1 3.05 -5.37 36.60
N ALA A 2 3.42 -4.33 35.84
CA ALA A 2 2.46 -3.54 35.08
C ALA A 2 1.98 -4.39 33.91
N VAL A 3 0.66 -4.62 33.85
CA VAL A 3 0.00 -5.22 32.70
C VAL A 3 0.17 -4.24 31.56
N ALA A 4 1.00 -4.57 30.57
CA ALA A 4 1.11 -3.81 29.33
C ALA A 4 -0.29 -3.67 28.75
N GLY A 5 -0.79 -2.43 28.67
CA GLY A 5 -2.06 -2.12 28.04
C GLY A 5 -2.05 -2.67 26.62
N LYS A 6 -3.11 -3.39 26.24
CA LYS A 6 -3.35 -3.74 24.83
C LYS A 6 -3.18 -2.47 24.00
N PRO A 7 -2.35 -2.46 22.93
CA PRO A 7 -2.38 -1.36 21.99
C PRO A 7 -3.81 -1.33 21.43
N GLU A 8 -4.58 -0.30 21.81
CA GLU A 8 -5.84 0.00 21.12
C GLU A 8 -5.46 0.28 19.67
N SER A 9 -5.61 -0.73 18.79
CA SER A 9 -5.26 -0.57 17.40
C SER A 9 -6.26 0.39 16.75
N ASN A 10 -5.85 1.65 16.62
CA ASN A 10 -6.58 2.57 15.80
C ASN A 10 -6.64 2.00 14.38
N ARG A 11 -7.86 1.65 13.92
CA ARG A 11 -8.11 1.05 12.61
C ARG A 11 -7.97 2.07 11.47
N ILE A 12 -8.08 3.36 11.78
CA ILE A 12 -8.01 4.46 10.82
C ILE A 12 -6.55 4.93 10.73
N LYS A 13 -5.81 4.32 9.81
CA LYS A 13 -4.44 4.67 9.42
C LYS A 13 -4.39 5.88 8.49
N PHE A 14 -5.38 6.02 7.60
CA PHE A 14 -5.51 7.17 6.71
C PHE A 14 -6.82 7.91 6.95
N ALA A 15 -6.77 9.23 6.79
CA ALA A 15 -7.93 10.08 6.61
C ALA A 15 -7.97 10.59 5.17
N TYR A 16 -9.15 10.89 4.65
CA TYR A 16 -9.28 11.67 3.43
C TYR A 16 -9.40 13.14 3.76
N TYR A 17 -8.66 13.99 3.04
CA TYR A 17 -8.69 15.43 3.13
C TYR A 17 -9.19 16.02 1.80
N LEU A 18 -10.13 16.96 1.91
CA LEU A 18 -10.58 17.77 0.80
C LEU A 18 -10.92 19.16 1.32
N ALA A 19 -10.22 20.20 0.84
CA ALA A 19 -10.45 21.56 1.28
C ALA A 19 -11.92 21.98 1.08
N GLY A 20 -12.52 22.60 2.08
CA GLY A 20 -13.93 23.02 2.03
C GLY A 20 -14.95 21.88 2.12
N TRP A 21 -14.51 20.64 2.34
CA TRP A 21 -15.41 19.50 2.50
C TRP A 21 -16.41 19.69 3.62
N SER A 22 -17.64 19.22 3.40
CA SER A 22 -18.69 19.12 4.41
C SER A 22 -19.40 17.78 4.30
N TYR A 23 -19.99 17.32 5.41
CA TYR A 23 -20.63 16.01 5.45
C TYR A 23 -21.91 15.97 4.61
N GLY A 24 -21.92 15.11 3.60
CA GLY A 24 -23.03 14.92 2.66
C GLY A 24 -22.49 14.72 1.24
N GLY A 25 -23.37 14.40 0.30
CA GLY A 25 -23.01 14.23 -1.11
C GLY A 25 -22.66 12.80 -1.51
N ASP A 26 -22.24 12.66 -2.77
CA ASP A 26 -21.85 11.37 -3.36
C ASP A 26 -20.50 10.92 -2.81
N LYS A 27 -20.50 9.75 -2.15
CA LYS A 27 -19.31 9.19 -1.53
C LYS A 27 -18.27 8.76 -2.56
N VAL A 28 -18.69 8.34 -3.76
CA VAL A 28 -17.76 7.91 -4.81
C VAL A 28 -16.95 9.10 -5.28
N ALA A 29 -17.63 10.18 -5.69
CA ALA A 29 -16.99 11.44 -6.07
C ALA A 29 -16.08 12.01 -4.97
N LEU A 30 -16.52 11.97 -3.71
CA LEU A 30 -15.73 12.45 -2.57
C LEU A 30 -14.42 11.68 -2.39
N ARG A 31 -14.44 10.34 -2.47
CA ARG A 31 -13.22 9.52 -2.33
C ARG A 31 -12.30 9.67 -3.53
N ALA A 32 -12.86 9.90 -4.72
CA ALA A 32 -12.07 10.12 -5.93
C ALA A 32 -11.32 11.46 -5.88
N SER A 33 -11.93 12.50 -5.29
CA SER A 33 -11.40 13.86 -5.30
C SER A 33 -10.52 14.20 -4.09
N ALA A 34 -10.46 13.33 -3.07
CA ALA A 34 -9.77 13.62 -1.83
C ALA A 34 -8.34 13.08 -1.80
N LYS A 35 -7.45 13.80 -1.10
CA LYS A 35 -6.09 13.37 -0.79
C LYS A 35 -6.11 12.44 0.43
N SER A 36 -5.38 11.33 0.37
CA SER A 36 -5.15 10.47 1.53
C SER A 36 -4.05 11.07 2.41
N VAL A 37 -4.25 11.03 3.73
CA VAL A 37 -3.39 11.69 4.71
C VAL A 37 -3.12 10.75 5.88
N LEU A 38 -1.84 10.52 6.17
CA LEU A 38 -1.36 9.85 7.36
C LEU A 38 -1.39 10.76 8.59
N THR A 39 -1.25 10.19 9.78
CA THR A 39 -1.15 10.99 10.99
C THR A 39 0.12 11.84 11.04
N SER A 40 1.21 11.40 10.41
CA SER A 40 2.46 12.15 10.26
C SER A 40 2.33 13.30 9.25
N GLU A 41 1.56 13.11 8.18
CA GLU A 41 1.34 14.10 7.11
C GLU A 41 0.26 15.15 7.47
N TYR A 42 -0.43 14.98 8.59
CA TYR A 42 -1.53 15.86 8.95
C TYR A 42 -1.03 17.27 9.30
N GLN A 43 -1.59 18.26 8.62
CA GLN A 43 -1.34 19.67 8.88
C GLN A 43 -2.55 20.35 9.56
N LYS A 44 -2.29 21.44 10.27
CA LYS A 44 -3.28 22.13 11.12
C LYS A 44 -4.45 22.70 10.32
N ASP A 45 -4.21 23.14 9.10
CA ASP A 45 -5.20 23.65 8.14
C ASP A 45 -6.19 22.56 7.67
N MET A 46 -5.81 21.28 7.77
CA MET A 46 -6.69 20.15 7.46
C MET A 46 -7.80 19.94 8.51
N LYS A 47 -7.72 20.63 9.65
CA LYS A 47 -8.68 20.51 10.76
C LYS A 47 -10.10 20.81 10.29
N GLY A 48 -10.98 19.83 10.52
CA GLY A 48 -12.41 19.96 10.16
C GLY A 48 -12.73 19.58 8.71
N PHE A 49 -11.73 19.37 7.87
CA PHE A 49 -11.87 18.96 6.46
C PHE A 49 -11.43 17.52 6.19
N ILE A 50 -10.98 16.81 7.22
CA ILE A 50 -10.66 15.38 7.15
C ILE A 50 -11.89 14.51 7.42
N PHE A 51 -12.01 13.38 6.73
CA PHE A 51 -13.13 12.46 6.84
C PHE A 51 -12.75 10.99 6.64
N CYS A 52 -13.64 10.11 7.10
CA CYS A 52 -13.45 8.67 7.14
C CYS A 52 -13.44 8.08 5.73
N PRO A 53 -12.45 7.24 5.37
CA PRO A 53 -12.41 6.58 4.06
C PRO A 53 -13.63 5.69 3.79
N GLU A 54 -14.21 5.09 4.83
CA GLU A 54 -15.38 4.21 4.69
C GLU A 54 -16.70 4.99 4.70
N CYS A 55 -17.01 5.70 5.79
CA CYS A 55 -18.33 6.29 5.98
C CYS A 55 -18.44 7.77 5.58
N CYS A 56 -17.34 8.39 5.15
CA CYS A 56 -17.23 9.80 4.81
C CYS A 56 -17.66 10.76 5.93
N VAL A 57 -17.71 10.30 7.20
CA VAL A 57 -17.95 11.17 8.34
C VAL A 57 -16.67 11.87 8.74
N GLY A 58 -16.77 13.13 9.15
CA GLY A 58 -15.63 13.94 9.59
C GLY A 58 -14.85 13.27 10.70
N LEU A 59 -13.52 13.32 10.61
CA LEU A 59 -12.58 12.81 11.58
C LEU A 59 -11.94 13.95 12.39
N PHE A 60 -11.24 13.60 13.45
CA PHE A 60 -10.28 14.44 14.13
C PHE A 60 -8.99 13.66 14.36
N ARG A 61 -7.85 14.35 14.47
CA ARG A 61 -6.56 13.79 14.90
C ARG A 61 -6.36 14.05 16.39
N SER A 62 -5.74 13.10 17.09
CA SER A 62 -5.35 13.24 18.49
C SER A 62 -3.95 12.64 18.72
N PRO A 63 -2.98 13.38 19.30
CA PRO A 63 -3.06 14.81 19.60
C PRO A 63 -3.24 15.66 18.32
N GLU A 64 -3.62 16.92 18.46
CA GLU A 64 -3.77 17.79 17.27
C GLU A 64 -2.41 18.12 16.65
N GLU A 65 -1.38 18.27 17.48
CA GLU A 65 0.01 18.58 17.11
C GLU A 65 0.96 17.57 17.78
N GLY A 66 2.06 17.26 17.11
CA GLY A 66 3.06 16.28 17.56
C GLY A 66 2.68 14.81 17.34
N ASP A 67 3.63 13.92 17.57
CA ASP A 67 3.48 12.49 17.26
C ASP A 67 2.90 11.67 18.40
N LYS A 68 2.98 12.17 19.63
CA LYS A 68 2.52 11.48 20.83
C LYS A 68 1.79 12.44 21.75
N ASP A 69 0.74 11.94 22.39
CA ASP A 69 0.08 12.69 23.46
C ASP A 69 0.93 12.71 24.75
N ALA A 70 0.46 13.44 25.77
CA ALA A 70 1.12 13.52 27.07
C ALA A 70 1.25 12.15 27.80
N ASN A 71 0.51 11.12 27.35
CA ASN A 71 0.57 9.76 27.87
C ASN A 71 1.46 8.84 27.00
N GLY A 72 2.15 9.39 25.99
CA GLY A 72 3.00 8.65 25.06
C GLY A 72 2.23 7.86 23.99
N ARG A 73 0.91 8.06 23.86
CA ARG A 73 0.09 7.42 22.83
C ARG A 73 0.35 8.08 21.49
N ALA A 74 0.70 7.28 20.49
CA ALA A 74 0.91 7.75 19.12
C ALA A 74 -0.33 8.42 18.55
N ALA A 75 -0.11 9.39 17.64
CA ALA A 75 -1.16 10.12 16.97
C ALA A 75 -2.14 9.17 16.24
N TYR A 76 -3.42 9.52 16.27
CA TYR A 76 -4.47 8.70 15.71
C TYR A 76 -5.63 9.53 15.17
N PHE A 77 -6.31 8.99 14.17
CA PHE A 77 -7.58 9.53 13.68
C PHE A 77 -8.77 8.88 14.38
N ALA A 78 -9.80 9.66 14.66
CA ALA A 78 -11.04 9.17 15.23
C ALA A 78 -12.26 9.92 14.69
N HIS A 79 -13.41 9.25 14.71
CA HIS A 79 -14.65 9.82 14.20
C HIS A 79 -15.15 10.97 15.06
N SER A 80 -15.54 12.08 14.43
CA SER A 80 -16.28 13.14 15.10
C SER A 80 -17.63 12.62 15.64
N ARG A 81 -18.11 13.27 16.71
CA ARG A 81 -19.35 12.86 17.40
C ARG A 81 -20.63 13.27 16.67
N LYS A 82 -20.54 14.15 15.66
CA LYS A 82 -21.68 14.81 14.99
C LYS A 82 -22.56 13.82 14.22
N ASN A 83 -21.98 12.97 13.38
CA ASN A 83 -22.70 12.03 12.52
C ASN A 83 -22.31 10.58 12.83
N ARG A 84 -23.30 9.70 12.99
CA ARG A 84 -23.06 8.31 13.41
C ARG A 84 -23.67 7.24 12.49
N PRO A 85 -23.42 7.29 11.16
CA PRO A 85 -23.77 6.17 10.29
C PRO A 85 -22.96 4.91 10.68
N PRO A 86 -23.45 3.71 10.32
CA PRO A 86 -22.68 2.47 10.44
C PRO A 86 -21.33 2.57 9.72
N CYS A 87 -20.25 2.17 10.40
CA CYS A 87 -18.89 2.23 9.89
C CYS A 87 -18.07 1.08 10.49
N GLY A 88 -17.48 0.23 9.66
CA GLY A 88 -16.60 -0.87 10.03
C GLY A 88 -15.29 -0.40 10.67
N LEU A 89 -14.79 0.76 10.26
CA LEU A 89 -13.63 1.42 10.90
C LEU A 89 -13.95 1.99 12.28
N ARG A 90 -15.24 2.23 12.59
CA ARG A 90 -15.68 2.66 13.93
C ARG A 90 -16.01 1.49 14.84
N VAL A 91 -16.72 0.49 14.32
CA VAL A 91 -17.15 -0.70 15.06
C VAL A 91 -16.83 -1.93 14.21
N ARG A 92 -15.99 -2.82 14.75
CA ARG A 92 -15.73 -4.11 14.10
C ARG A 92 -17.01 -4.93 14.09
N LYS A 93 -17.68 -4.99 12.94
CA LYS A 93 -18.73 -5.97 12.69
C LYS A 93 -18.10 -7.36 12.68
N ARG A 94 -18.86 -8.37 13.10
CA ARG A 94 -18.40 -9.76 12.97
C ARG A 94 -18.25 -10.09 11.49
N ASP A 95 -17.22 -10.88 11.22
CA ASP A 95 -16.94 -11.55 9.97
C ASP A 95 -18.22 -12.10 9.29
N GLY A 96 -18.40 -11.80 8.01
CA GLY A 96 -19.55 -12.22 7.20
C GLY A 96 -20.87 -11.46 7.45
N GLN A 97 -20.87 -10.34 8.18
CA GLN A 97 -22.09 -9.52 8.43
C GLN A 97 -22.10 -8.15 7.72
N ARG A 98 -21.20 -7.93 6.76
CA ARG A 98 -21.09 -6.60 6.11
C ARG A 98 -22.05 -6.44 4.94
N PHE A 99 -22.16 -7.46 4.11
CA PHE A 99 -23.04 -7.52 2.94
C PHE A 99 -24.02 -8.66 3.20
N THR A 100 -25.24 -8.32 3.61
CA THR A 100 -26.25 -9.29 4.05
C THR A 100 -27.28 -9.58 2.98
N THR A 101 -27.35 -8.73 1.95
CA THR A 101 -28.18 -8.94 0.76
C THR A 101 -27.37 -8.89 -0.53
N GLU A 102 -27.97 -9.40 -1.60
CA GLU A 102 -27.41 -9.35 -2.95
C GLU A 102 -27.23 -7.92 -3.44
N GLU A 103 -28.24 -7.08 -3.20
CA GLU A 103 -28.25 -5.69 -3.61
C GLU A 103 -27.15 -4.89 -2.89
N GLU A 104 -26.94 -5.15 -1.58
CA GLU A 104 -25.84 -4.55 -0.82
C GLU A 104 -24.47 -4.96 -1.37
N ALA A 105 -24.32 -6.24 -1.76
CA ALA A 105 -23.06 -6.74 -2.30
C ALA A 105 -22.78 -6.20 -3.71
N LYS A 106 -23.80 -6.15 -4.58
CA LYS A 106 -23.69 -5.56 -5.93
C LYS A 106 -23.37 -4.07 -5.85
N GLN A 107 -24.11 -3.31 -5.04
CA GLN A 107 -23.82 -1.91 -4.83
C GLN A 107 -22.41 -1.69 -4.27
N ALA A 108 -21.93 -2.56 -3.38
CA ALA A 108 -20.58 -2.45 -2.86
C ALA A 108 -19.51 -2.75 -3.91
N ILE A 109 -19.78 -3.60 -4.90
CA ILE A 109 -18.89 -3.81 -6.06
C ILE A 109 -18.88 -2.56 -6.94
N ASP A 110 -20.07 -2.02 -7.25
CA ASP A 110 -20.23 -0.82 -8.07
C ASP A 110 -19.56 0.41 -7.42
N ASP A 111 -19.64 0.52 -6.08
CA ASP A 111 -18.98 1.56 -5.29
C ASP A 111 -17.47 1.30 -5.07
N GLU A 112 -16.91 0.23 -5.65
CA GLU A 112 -15.56 -0.28 -5.45
C GLU A 112 -15.16 -0.57 -3.98
N LEU A 113 -16.13 -0.85 -3.12
CA LEU A 113 -15.94 -1.19 -1.71
C LEU A 113 -15.77 -2.69 -1.48
N LEU A 114 -16.20 -3.53 -2.43
CA LEU A 114 -16.03 -4.97 -2.41
C LEU A 114 -15.38 -5.44 -3.71
N VAL A 115 -14.29 -6.20 -3.58
CA VAL A 115 -13.60 -6.85 -4.70
C VAL A 115 -13.67 -8.36 -4.50
N VAL A 116 -14.14 -9.08 -5.52
CA VAL A 116 -14.20 -10.54 -5.51
C VAL A 116 -13.01 -11.07 -6.32
N VAL A 117 -12.04 -11.69 -5.66
CA VAL A 117 -10.83 -12.22 -6.31
C VAL A 117 -11.01 -13.71 -6.51
N LYS A 118 -11.13 -14.13 -7.77
CA LYS A 118 -11.23 -15.56 -8.12
C LYS A 118 -9.92 -16.28 -7.92
N SER A 119 -8.84 -15.67 -8.39
CA SER A 119 -7.48 -16.18 -8.31
C SER A 119 -6.49 -15.05 -8.54
N PHE A 120 -5.25 -15.25 -8.12
CA PHE A 120 -4.14 -14.40 -8.55
C PHE A 120 -3.51 -14.94 -9.83
N MET A 121 -2.92 -14.07 -10.64
CA MET A 121 -2.27 -14.47 -11.89
C MET A 121 -1.09 -15.42 -11.62
N ARG A 122 -1.07 -16.56 -12.32
CA ARG A 122 0.04 -17.53 -12.22
C ARG A 122 1.20 -17.18 -13.15
N GLU A 123 0.88 -16.65 -14.32
CA GLU A 123 1.85 -16.25 -15.33
C GLU A 123 1.93 -14.73 -15.44
N LYS A 124 3.05 -14.24 -15.97
CA LYS A 124 3.21 -12.81 -16.26
C LYS A 124 2.17 -12.39 -17.30
N PRO A 125 1.42 -11.30 -17.08
CA PRO A 125 0.47 -10.83 -18.06
C PRO A 125 1.19 -10.35 -19.31
N ILE A 126 0.56 -10.59 -20.46
CA ILE A 126 1.10 -10.26 -21.77
C ILE A 126 0.50 -8.92 -22.21
N ALA A 127 1.34 -8.00 -22.69
CA ALA A 127 0.87 -6.75 -23.25
C ALA A 127 -0.07 -7.02 -24.45
N PRO A 128 -1.19 -6.28 -24.60
CA PRO A 128 -2.06 -6.42 -25.76
C PRO A 128 -1.29 -6.21 -27.06
N ALA A 129 -1.28 -7.22 -27.94
CA ALA A 129 -0.69 -7.08 -29.26
C ALA A 129 -1.69 -6.39 -30.21
N LEU A 130 -1.51 -5.09 -30.43
CA LEU A 130 -2.28 -4.35 -31.44
C LEU A 130 -1.57 -4.46 -32.80
N PRO A 131 -2.25 -4.89 -33.89
CA PRO A 131 -1.63 -4.98 -35.20
C PRO A 131 -1.09 -3.62 -35.66
N GLY A 132 0.23 -3.51 -35.83
CA GLY A 132 0.89 -2.31 -36.37
C GLY A 132 1.20 -1.21 -35.35
N GLN A 133 1.00 -1.44 -34.05
CA GLN A 133 1.39 -0.51 -32.99
C GLN A 133 2.13 -1.25 -31.88
N VAL A 134 3.26 -0.69 -31.42
CA VAL A 134 3.90 -1.13 -30.19
C VAL A 134 3.02 -0.58 -29.06
N TYR A 135 2.38 -1.45 -28.30
CA TYR A 135 1.66 -1.04 -27.10
C TYR A 135 2.68 -0.62 -26.04
N ASP A 136 2.70 0.67 -25.72
CA ASP A 136 3.55 1.33 -24.72
C ASP A 136 2.83 1.53 -23.37
N GLY A 137 1.56 1.13 -23.28
CA GLY A 137 0.76 1.23 -22.06
C GLY A 137 1.17 0.23 -20.98
N PRO A 138 0.73 0.46 -19.73
CA PRO A 138 0.97 -0.48 -18.63
C PRO A 138 0.27 -1.82 -18.90
N VAL A 139 0.97 -2.92 -18.62
CA VAL A 139 0.40 -4.26 -18.77
C VAL A 139 -0.80 -4.44 -17.85
N VAL A 140 -1.90 -4.99 -18.40
CA VAL A 140 -3.15 -5.20 -17.66
C VAL A 140 -2.97 -6.32 -16.64
N GLU A 141 -2.93 -5.96 -15.36
CA GLU A 141 -2.81 -6.87 -14.21
C GLU A 141 -4.16 -7.18 -13.54
N ASP A 142 -5.28 -6.74 -14.13
CA ASP A 142 -6.63 -6.97 -13.62
C ASP A 142 -7.56 -7.33 -14.79
N ILE A 143 -7.99 -8.59 -14.84
CA ILE A 143 -8.87 -9.09 -15.91
C ILE A 143 -10.15 -9.67 -15.28
N ASP A 144 -11.26 -9.55 -16.00
CA ASP A 144 -12.53 -10.13 -15.56
C ASP A 144 -12.40 -11.65 -15.43
N GLY A 145 -12.75 -12.15 -14.25
CA GLY A 145 -12.87 -13.58 -13.97
C GLY A 145 -14.32 -14.03 -14.12
N GLU A 146 -14.51 -15.34 -14.28
CA GLU A 146 -15.85 -15.94 -14.28
C GLU A 146 -16.61 -15.59 -12.99
N PRO A 147 -17.94 -15.35 -13.06
CA PRO A 147 -18.74 -15.05 -11.87
C PRO A 147 -18.53 -16.09 -10.77
N THR A 148 -18.28 -15.62 -9.55
CA THR A 148 -17.91 -16.47 -8.42
C THR A 148 -19.03 -16.51 -7.38
N ASP A 149 -19.31 -17.70 -6.87
CA ASP A 149 -20.26 -17.90 -5.78
C ASP A 149 -19.67 -17.38 -4.47
N VAL A 150 -20.24 -16.28 -3.97
CA VAL A 150 -19.86 -15.66 -2.70
C VAL A 150 -20.94 -16.00 -1.66
N PRO A 151 -20.56 -16.58 -0.51
CA PRO A 151 -21.50 -16.83 0.58
C PRO A 151 -21.97 -15.51 1.18
N ILE A 152 -23.27 -15.26 1.14
CA ILE A 152 -23.91 -14.09 1.75
C ILE A 152 -24.82 -14.58 2.86
N LYS A 153 -24.64 -14.03 4.06
CA LYS A 153 -25.37 -14.48 5.23
C LYS A 153 -26.83 -14.00 5.21
N ARG A 154 -27.69 -14.75 4.53
CA ARG A 154 -29.13 -14.85 4.85
C ARG A 154 -29.33 -15.93 5.90
N HIS A 155 -30.48 -15.92 6.58
CA HIS A 155 -30.86 -16.95 7.55
C HIS A 155 -30.77 -18.40 7.00
N ASN A 156 -30.65 -18.58 5.68
CA ASN A 156 -30.62 -19.88 4.98
C ASN A 156 -29.29 -20.24 4.28
N GLY A 157 -28.22 -19.43 4.38
CA GLY A 157 -26.90 -19.81 3.84
C GLY A 157 -26.77 -19.84 2.31
N GLU A 158 -27.55 -19.01 1.59
CA GLU A 158 -27.50 -18.91 0.12
C GLU A 158 -26.17 -18.33 -0.39
N GLN A 159 -25.72 -18.81 -1.55
CA GLN A 159 -24.56 -18.27 -2.28
C GLN A 159 -25.06 -17.44 -3.47
N ILE A 160 -24.37 -16.34 -3.77
CA ILE A 160 -24.73 -15.41 -4.84
C ILE A 160 -23.56 -15.30 -5.81
N LYS A 161 -23.86 -15.33 -7.11
CA LYS A 161 -22.86 -15.09 -8.16
C LYS A 161 -22.58 -13.61 -8.28
N LEU A 162 -21.34 -13.24 -7.97
CA LEU A 162 -20.84 -11.87 -8.14
C LEU A 162 -19.76 -11.85 -9.22
N PRO A 163 -19.62 -10.73 -9.97
CA PRO A 163 -18.51 -10.56 -10.90
C PRO A 163 -17.20 -10.67 -10.12
N SER A 164 -16.23 -11.39 -10.68
CA SER A 164 -14.94 -11.63 -10.04
C SER A 164 -13.81 -11.12 -10.92
N ARG A 165 -12.62 -11.02 -10.32
CA ARG A 165 -11.41 -10.57 -10.99
C ARG A 165 -10.29 -11.58 -10.82
N ILE A 166 -9.47 -11.72 -11.85
CA ILE A 166 -8.14 -12.33 -11.76
C ILE A 166 -7.15 -11.18 -11.71
N THR A 167 -6.44 -11.06 -10.59
CA THR A 167 -5.61 -9.89 -10.28
C THR A 167 -4.21 -10.30 -9.80
N THR A 168 -3.42 -9.34 -9.32
CA THR A 168 -2.09 -9.55 -8.73
C THR A 168 -2.05 -8.97 -7.32
N VAL A 169 -1.20 -9.50 -6.45
CA VAL A 169 -0.89 -8.89 -5.14
C VAL A 169 -0.34 -7.48 -5.33
N ARG A 170 0.37 -7.22 -6.43
CA ARG A 170 0.79 -5.88 -6.84
C ARG A 170 -0.40 -4.94 -7.06
N GLY A 171 -1.48 -5.42 -7.67
CA GLY A 171 -2.75 -4.70 -7.81
C GLY A 171 -3.37 -4.32 -6.46
N LEU A 172 -3.26 -5.19 -5.45
CA LEU A 172 -3.67 -4.88 -4.07
C LEU A 172 -2.77 -3.82 -3.43
N CYS A 173 -1.46 -3.83 -3.72
CA CYS A 173 -0.48 -2.86 -3.22
C CYS A 173 -0.60 -1.49 -3.90
N ARG A 174 -1.10 -1.42 -5.14
CA ARG A 174 -1.32 -0.17 -5.87
C ARG A 174 -2.45 0.61 -5.19
N ASN A 175 -2.24 1.90 -4.90
CA ASN A 175 -3.18 2.72 -4.13
C ASN A 175 -3.56 2.05 -2.79
N PHE A 176 -2.55 1.53 -2.08
CA PHE A 176 -2.74 0.74 -0.87
C PHE A 176 -3.60 1.47 0.16
N ASP A 177 -3.47 2.79 0.30
CA ASP A 177 -4.31 3.62 1.17
C ASP A 177 -5.82 3.47 0.91
N LYS A 178 -6.20 3.35 -0.37
CA LYS A 178 -7.59 3.10 -0.77
C LYS A 178 -7.96 1.64 -0.56
N ASN A 179 -7.12 0.73 -1.04
CA ASN A 179 -7.36 -0.72 -0.99
C ASN A 179 -7.37 -1.27 0.45
N TYR A 180 -6.63 -0.67 1.37
CA TYR A 180 -6.54 -1.07 2.78
C TYR A 180 -7.90 -1.08 3.48
N TYR A 181 -8.84 -0.25 3.01
CA TYR A 181 -10.21 -0.17 3.52
C TYR A 181 -11.29 -0.80 2.62
N LYS A 182 -10.88 -1.42 1.51
CA LYS A 182 -11.80 -2.21 0.68
C LYS A 182 -11.98 -3.60 1.28
N TYR A 183 -13.15 -4.18 1.05
CA TYR A 183 -13.43 -5.57 1.35
C TYR A 183 -12.98 -6.45 0.19
N TYR A 184 -12.34 -7.57 0.51
CA TYR A 184 -11.92 -8.57 -0.44
C TYR A 184 -12.55 -9.91 -0.09
N PHE A 185 -13.16 -10.54 -1.08
CA PHE A 185 -13.40 -11.97 -1.06
C PHE A 185 -12.22 -12.65 -1.78
N LEU A 186 -11.22 -13.05 -1.01
CA LEU A 186 -10.01 -13.70 -1.53
C LEU A 186 -10.31 -15.15 -1.95
N PRO A 187 -9.45 -15.79 -2.77
CA PRO A 187 -9.62 -17.19 -3.09
C PRO A 187 -9.70 -18.04 -1.81
N GLU A 188 -10.58 -19.05 -1.81
CA GLU A 188 -10.84 -19.93 -0.66
C GLU A 188 -11.36 -19.25 0.63
N ALA A 189 -11.65 -17.95 0.59
CA ALA A 189 -12.21 -17.24 1.73
C ALA A 189 -13.65 -17.70 2.02
N GLN A 190 -14.01 -17.71 3.30
CA GLN A 190 -15.37 -18.04 3.73
C GLN A 190 -16.33 -16.84 3.69
N TYR A 191 -15.80 -15.63 3.68
CA TYR A 191 -16.57 -14.39 3.68
C TYR A 191 -15.67 -13.21 3.30
N PRO A 192 -16.24 -12.09 2.80
CA PRO A 192 -15.46 -10.89 2.52
C PRO A 192 -14.86 -10.28 3.79
N GLN A 193 -13.59 -9.89 3.73
CA GLN A 193 -12.83 -9.28 4.83
C GLN A 193 -12.25 -7.93 4.39
N LEU A 194 -12.08 -6.98 5.31
CA LEU A 194 -11.25 -5.80 5.00
C LEU A 194 -9.83 -6.27 4.68
N LEU A 195 -9.15 -5.63 3.72
CA LEU A 195 -7.75 -5.95 3.44
C LEU A 195 -6.89 -5.86 4.70
N SER A 196 -7.10 -4.81 5.52
CA SER A 196 -6.43 -4.65 6.81
C SER A 196 -6.61 -5.82 7.78
N ASP A 197 -7.74 -6.54 7.69
CA ASP A 197 -8.05 -7.67 8.57
C ASP A 197 -7.56 -9.01 7.97
N ALA A 198 -7.40 -9.08 6.65
CA ALA A 198 -6.90 -10.25 5.92
C ALA A 198 -5.36 -10.36 5.96
N LEU A 199 -4.67 -9.23 6.14
CA LEU A 199 -3.21 -9.15 6.21
C LEU A 199 -2.66 -9.80 7.49
N MET A 200 -1.80 -10.81 7.33
CA MET A 200 -1.14 -11.50 8.42
C MET A 200 0.37 -11.20 8.43
N ASP A 201 0.85 -10.57 9.50
CA ASP A 201 2.28 -10.39 9.69
C ASP A 201 2.96 -11.75 9.92
N VAL A 202 3.96 -12.08 9.09
CA VAL A 202 4.74 -13.32 9.20
C VAL A 202 5.40 -13.47 10.58
N SER A 203 5.70 -12.36 11.27
CA SER A 203 6.28 -12.37 12.61
C SER A 203 5.40 -13.06 13.64
N ASN A 204 4.09 -13.19 13.37
CA ASN A 204 3.09 -13.81 14.24
C ASN A 204 2.69 -15.23 13.81
N VAL A 205 3.23 -15.73 12.69
CA VAL A 205 2.94 -17.09 12.23
C VAL A 205 3.73 -18.07 13.08
N ARG A 206 3.11 -19.14 13.57
CA ARG A 206 3.72 -20.14 14.46
C ARG A 206 3.51 -21.58 14.00
N GLU A 207 2.83 -21.78 12.88
CA GLU A 207 2.45 -23.09 12.38
C GLU A 207 2.35 -23.10 10.85
N ILE A 208 2.36 -24.30 10.30
CA ILE A 208 2.11 -24.59 8.88
C ILE A 208 0.64 -24.26 8.57
N ASN A 209 0.37 -23.74 7.38
CA ASN A 209 -0.98 -23.49 6.91
C ASN A 209 -1.13 -23.90 5.45
N GLU A 210 -1.85 -24.99 5.20
CA GLU A 210 -2.11 -25.47 3.84
C GLU A 210 -3.09 -24.59 3.08
N LYS A 211 -3.92 -23.79 3.78
CA LYS A 211 -4.85 -22.86 3.14
C LYS A 211 -4.13 -21.54 2.85
N PRO A 212 -4.13 -21.08 1.60
CA PRO A 212 -3.51 -19.81 1.25
C PRO A 212 -4.12 -18.65 2.03
N LYS A 213 -3.26 -17.76 2.53
CA LYS A 213 -3.64 -16.49 3.15
C LYS A 213 -2.75 -15.38 2.64
N LEU A 214 -3.15 -14.14 2.91
CA LEU A 214 -2.37 -12.96 2.59
C LEU A 214 -1.42 -12.64 3.76
N TYR A 215 -0.13 -12.77 3.51
CA TYR A 215 0.94 -12.50 4.46
C TYR A 215 1.71 -11.26 4.06
N PHE A 216 2.35 -10.62 5.04
CA PHE A 216 3.35 -9.59 4.80
C PHE A 216 4.50 -9.71 5.78
N GLY A 217 5.68 -9.24 5.37
CA GLY A 217 6.84 -9.23 6.25
C GLY A 217 7.92 -8.30 5.74
N ARG A 218 8.75 -7.80 6.66
CA ARG A 218 9.91 -6.97 6.33
C ARG A 218 11.05 -7.84 5.82
N VAL A 219 11.62 -7.50 4.68
CA VAL A 219 12.78 -8.20 4.12
C VAL A 219 13.98 -7.98 5.03
N LYS A 220 14.57 -9.07 5.53
CA LYS A 220 15.73 -9.04 6.42
C LYS A 220 17.03 -9.33 5.66
N ARG A 221 16.98 -10.26 4.71
CA ARG A 221 18.16 -10.72 3.96
C ARG A 221 17.73 -11.43 2.69
N ILE A 222 18.50 -11.29 1.62
CA ILE A 222 18.33 -12.03 0.37
C ILE A 222 19.61 -12.81 0.06
N PHE A 223 19.47 -14.01 -0.53
CA PHE A 223 20.59 -14.77 -1.09
C PHE A 223 20.10 -15.78 -2.12
N ALA A 224 20.94 -16.14 -3.08
CA ALA A 224 20.63 -17.11 -4.12
C ALA A 224 21.17 -18.52 -3.79
N MET A 225 20.44 -19.55 -4.17
CA MET A 225 20.88 -20.94 -4.12
C MET A 225 21.58 -21.32 -5.43
N GLY A 226 22.91 -21.13 -5.47
CA GLY A 226 23.74 -21.36 -6.65
C GLY A 226 24.00 -20.09 -7.46
N GLU A 227 24.98 -20.14 -8.36
CA GLU A 227 25.48 -18.96 -9.08
C GLU A 227 24.95 -18.86 -10.52
N GLY A 228 24.72 -17.63 -10.98
CA GLY A 228 24.57 -17.28 -12.40
C GLY A 228 23.30 -17.71 -13.15
N ASN A 229 22.46 -18.59 -12.57
CA ASN A 229 21.25 -19.06 -13.25
C ASN A 229 19.99 -18.31 -12.74
N PRO A 230 19.24 -17.59 -13.60
CA PRO A 230 18.04 -16.84 -13.21
C PRO A 230 16.89 -17.71 -12.68
N TRP A 231 16.92 -19.01 -12.96
CA TRP A 231 15.94 -19.98 -12.48
C TRP A 231 16.31 -20.58 -11.11
N ASN A 232 17.49 -20.26 -10.57
CA ASN A 232 17.83 -20.63 -9.21
C ASN A 232 16.87 -19.99 -8.22
N ILE A 233 16.71 -20.64 -7.07
CA ILE A 233 15.86 -20.13 -5.99
C ILE A 233 16.60 -19.01 -5.25
N GLN A 234 15.97 -17.84 -5.23
CA GLN A 234 16.26 -16.77 -4.30
C GLN A 234 15.53 -17.02 -2.98
N MET A 235 16.30 -16.99 -1.90
CA MET A 235 15.82 -17.09 -0.52
C MET A 235 15.69 -15.68 0.04
N THR A 236 14.46 -15.19 0.15
CA THR A 236 14.15 -13.88 0.74
C THR A 236 13.71 -14.10 2.18
N ARG A 237 14.64 -13.93 3.12
CA ARG A 237 14.41 -14.05 4.56
C ARG A 237 13.65 -12.84 5.06
N LEU A 238 12.58 -13.10 5.81
CA LEU A 238 11.77 -12.05 6.43
C LEU A 238 12.13 -11.91 7.91
N GLN A 239 11.86 -10.73 8.46
CA GLN A 239 11.95 -10.51 9.90
C GLN A 239 10.95 -11.43 10.60
N TYR A 240 11.49 -12.31 11.45
CA TYR A 240 10.75 -13.34 12.15
C TYR A 240 11.39 -13.56 13.52
N GLU A 241 10.56 -13.63 14.56
CA GLU A 241 11.01 -13.95 15.91
C GLU A 241 10.97 -15.46 16.09
N ASN A 242 12.13 -16.05 16.40
CA ASN A 242 12.22 -17.46 16.74
C ASN A 242 11.31 -17.76 17.94
N ASP A 243 10.39 -18.70 17.75
CA ASP A 243 9.38 -19.09 18.74
C ASP A 243 9.74 -20.39 19.49
N GLY A 244 10.90 -20.98 19.18
CA GLY A 244 11.36 -22.27 19.67
C GLY A 244 11.14 -23.41 18.67
N ASP A 245 10.03 -23.41 17.95
CA ASP A 245 9.65 -24.45 16.98
C ASP A 245 10.17 -24.15 15.57
N TYR A 246 10.19 -22.88 15.20
CA TYR A 246 10.65 -22.37 13.91
C TYR A 246 11.64 -21.22 14.10
N GLN A 247 12.74 -21.28 13.38
CA GLN A 247 13.84 -20.32 13.52
C GLN A 247 13.73 -19.11 12.60
N ASP A 248 13.00 -19.24 11.49
CA ASP A 248 12.94 -18.25 10.43
C ASP A 248 11.70 -18.40 9.56
N PHE A 249 11.44 -17.37 8.75
CA PHE A 249 10.45 -17.36 7.70
C PHE A 249 11.08 -16.90 6.38
N THR A 250 10.85 -17.64 5.29
CA THR A 250 11.47 -17.36 3.99
C THR A 250 10.46 -17.37 2.85
N LEU A 251 10.46 -16.34 2.00
CA LEU A 251 9.85 -16.40 0.67
C LEU A 251 10.87 -16.99 -0.31
N LYS A 252 10.48 -18.05 -1.02
CA LYS A 252 11.33 -18.77 -1.99
C LYS A 252 10.77 -18.66 -3.39
N MET A 253 11.40 -17.82 -4.21
CA MET A 253 11.03 -17.59 -5.61
C MET A 253 12.24 -17.73 -6.52
N SER A 254 12.04 -17.83 -7.83
CA SER A 254 13.17 -17.78 -8.76
C SER A 254 13.83 -16.38 -8.71
N ILE A 255 15.15 -16.30 -8.94
CA ILE A 255 15.86 -15.02 -9.02
C ILE A 255 15.19 -14.11 -10.05
N ARG A 256 14.78 -14.67 -11.20
CA ARG A 256 14.05 -13.93 -12.23
C ARG A 256 12.78 -13.29 -11.68
N ASP A 257 11.88 -14.08 -11.09
CA ASP A 257 10.58 -13.57 -10.65
C ASP A 257 10.74 -12.58 -9.49
N SER A 258 11.70 -12.81 -8.58
CA SER A 258 12.04 -11.86 -7.53
C SER A 258 12.52 -10.52 -8.10
N LYS A 259 13.43 -10.52 -9.08
CA LYS A 259 13.91 -9.30 -9.74
C LYS A 259 12.80 -8.56 -10.48
N GLU A 260 11.92 -9.28 -11.19
CA GLU A 260 10.75 -8.69 -11.87
C GLU A 260 9.75 -8.02 -10.90
N HIS A 261 9.83 -8.35 -9.61
CA HIS A 261 9.05 -7.75 -8.52
C HIS A 261 9.83 -6.73 -7.70
N GLY A 262 11.06 -6.38 -8.10
CA GLY A 262 11.93 -5.46 -7.36
C GLY A 262 12.49 -6.02 -6.05
N ILE A 263 12.37 -7.33 -5.81
CA ILE A 263 12.88 -7.99 -4.60
C ILE A 263 14.36 -8.33 -4.81
N THR A 264 15.20 -7.35 -4.57
CA THR A 264 16.67 -7.42 -4.67
C THR A 264 17.32 -7.00 -3.36
N ASP A 265 18.65 -6.96 -3.25
CA ASP A 265 19.31 -6.48 -2.02
C ASP A 265 18.90 -5.04 -1.64
N ALA A 266 18.52 -4.20 -2.62
CA ALA A 266 17.97 -2.86 -2.37
C ALA A 266 16.59 -2.87 -1.68
N SER A 267 15.90 -4.02 -1.68
CA SER A 267 14.62 -4.19 -0.98
C SER A 267 14.77 -4.62 0.48
N ILE A 268 15.99 -4.78 1.00
CA ILE A 268 16.19 -5.05 2.43
C ILE A 268 15.58 -3.91 3.25
N GLY A 269 14.82 -4.26 4.29
CA GLY A 269 14.06 -3.31 5.09
C GLY A 269 12.68 -2.94 4.51
N ARG A 270 12.39 -3.28 3.25
CA ARG A 270 11.08 -3.05 2.63
C ARG A 270 10.10 -4.17 2.96
N ILE A 271 8.81 -3.92 2.73
CA ILE A 271 7.75 -4.90 3.00
C ILE A 271 7.41 -5.67 1.72
N VAL A 272 7.42 -6.99 1.81
CA VAL A 272 6.85 -7.87 0.78
C VAL A 272 5.50 -8.39 1.24
N MET A 273 4.51 -8.35 0.34
CA MET A 273 3.20 -8.98 0.48
C MET A 273 3.15 -10.24 -0.37
N MET A 274 2.55 -11.31 0.15
CA MET A 274 2.48 -12.61 -0.51
C MET A 274 1.18 -13.34 -0.19
N TYR A 275 0.58 -13.99 -1.18
CA TYR A 275 -0.60 -14.82 -1.01
C TYR A 275 -0.27 -16.27 -1.31
N GLY A 276 -0.30 -17.13 -0.30
CA GLY A 276 0.06 -18.54 -0.47
C GLY A 276 -0.01 -19.35 0.81
N PRO A 277 0.16 -20.68 0.72
CA PRO A 277 0.21 -21.55 1.88
C PRO A 277 1.58 -21.44 2.56
N VAL A 278 1.59 -21.62 3.89
CA VAL A 278 2.82 -21.69 4.69
C VAL A 278 3.21 -23.15 4.85
N SER A 279 4.44 -23.48 4.48
CA SER A 279 5.01 -24.82 4.56
C SER A 279 6.26 -24.84 5.45
N LYS A 280 6.70 -26.04 5.85
CA LYS A 280 7.96 -26.22 6.57
C LYS A 280 9.14 -26.22 5.60
N SER A 281 10.20 -25.51 5.95
CA SER A 281 11.46 -25.45 5.21
C SER A 281 12.65 -25.63 6.16
N GLY A 282 13.16 -26.85 6.29
CA GLY A 282 14.23 -27.13 7.25
C GLY A 282 13.75 -26.88 8.70
N SER A 283 14.46 -26.02 9.42
CA SER A 283 14.09 -25.55 10.77
C SER A 283 13.19 -24.31 10.79
N GLY A 284 12.78 -23.80 9.62
CA GLY A 284 11.94 -22.61 9.51
C GLY A 284 10.64 -22.86 8.74
N LEU A 285 9.92 -21.79 8.50
CA LEU A 285 8.72 -21.72 7.68
C LEU A 285 9.04 -21.06 6.34
N ALA A 286 8.25 -21.39 5.32
CA ALA A 286 8.38 -20.77 4.02
C ALA A 286 7.06 -20.67 3.26
N ILE A 287 6.99 -19.66 2.40
CA ILE A 287 6.05 -19.61 1.29
C ILE A 287 6.87 -19.78 0.01
N SER A 288 6.42 -20.67 -0.86
CA SER A 288 7.10 -21.06 -2.09
C SER A 288 6.08 -21.45 -3.16
N ASP A 289 6.55 -21.63 -4.39
CA ASP A 289 5.73 -22.07 -5.54
C ASP A 289 4.56 -21.11 -5.83
N LEU A 290 4.85 -19.82 -5.68
CA LEU A 290 3.91 -18.75 -6.02
C LEU A 290 3.94 -18.48 -7.52
N GLY A 291 2.76 -18.17 -8.05
CA GLY A 291 2.60 -17.55 -9.36
C GLY A 291 3.18 -16.14 -9.42
N TRP A 292 3.37 -15.64 -10.64
CA TRP A 292 3.90 -14.29 -10.86
C TRP A 292 3.08 -13.20 -10.14
N GLY A 293 1.76 -13.31 -10.13
CA GLY A 293 0.86 -12.34 -9.48
C GLY A 293 0.60 -12.60 -8.00
N GLU A 294 1.23 -13.57 -7.36
CA GLU A 294 0.92 -13.99 -5.98
C GLU A 294 1.82 -13.32 -4.92
N PHE A 295 2.74 -12.45 -5.30
CA PHE A 295 3.57 -11.67 -4.39
C PHE A 295 3.99 -10.33 -5.00
N ALA A 296 4.29 -9.35 -4.16
CA ALA A 296 4.78 -8.04 -4.60
C ALA A 296 5.48 -7.30 -3.47
N LEU A 297 6.34 -6.35 -3.84
CA LEU A 297 6.86 -5.36 -2.90
C LEU A 297 5.80 -4.27 -2.66
N LEU A 298 5.59 -3.91 -1.40
CA LEU A 298 4.75 -2.77 -1.05
C LEU A 298 5.49 -1.47 -1.39
N PRO A 299 4.84 -0.45 -1.99
CA PRO A 299 5.44 0.87 -2.18
C PRO A 299 5.90 1.48 -0.85
N ALA A 300 7.09 2.09 -0.84
CA ALA A 300 7.81 2.50 0.38
C ALA A 300 6.98 3.43 1.28
N LYS A 301 6.25 4.36 0.66
CA LYS A 301 5.36 5.30 1.35
C LYS A 301 4.31 4.65 2.26
N TYR A 302 4.03 3.36 2.08
CA TYR A 302 3.10 2.61 2.92
C TYR A 302 3.78 1.73 3.98
N ASP A 303 5.11 1.72 4.08
CA ASP A 303 5.82 0.88 5.05
C ASP A 303 5.40 1.23 6.49
N GLN A 304 5.25 2.53 6.79
CA GLN A 304 4.79 3.04 8.09
C GLN A 304 3.35 2.62 8.45
N VAL A 305 2.55 2.18 7.47
CA VAL A 305 1.15 1.75 7.70
C VAL A 305 1.14 0.41 8.42
N LEU A 306 2.03 -0.49 8.01
CA LEU A 306 2.12 -1.88 8.49
C LEU A 306 3.16 -2.04 9.60
N PHE A 307 4.31 -1.35 9.48
CA PHE A 307 5.33 -1.25 10.52
C PHE A 307 5.51 0.22 10.92
N PRO A 308 4.58 0.78 11.72
CA PRO A 308 4.79 2.08 12.34
C PRO A 308 5.90 1.95 13.39
N GLU A 309 7.16 2.15 13.00
CA GLU A 309 8.26 2.11 13.95
C GLU A 309 8.14 3.27 14.95
N LYS A 310 8.76 3.09 16.13
CA LYS A 310 9.26 4.22 16.92
C LYS A 310 10.39 4.81 16.08
N ALA A 311 10.06 5.64 15.10
CA ALA A 311 10.98 6.09 14.07
C ALA A 311 12.19 6.80 14.71
N GLU A 312 13.39 6.31 14.42
CA GLU A 312 14.40 7.25 13.96
C GLU A 312 14.14 7.45 12.46
N PRO A 313 14.10 8.70 11.97
CA PRO A 313 13.74 9.00 10.60
C PRO A 313 14.72 8.31 9.64
N TYR A 314 14.17 7.64 8.63
CA TYR A 314 14.91 7.44 7.39
C TYR A 314 15.06 8.83 6.78
N GLN A 315 16.28 9.35 6.72
CA GLN A 315 16.54 10.63 6.08
C GLN A 315 16.38 10.43 4.57
N ASP A 316 15.32 10.98 3.99
CA ASP A 316 15.18 11.07 2.55
C ASP A 316 16.30 11.98 2.01
N THR A 317 17.07 11.51 1.03
CA THR A 317 18.07 12.36 0.37
C THR A 317 17.37 13.36 -0.54
N LEU A 318 18.04 14.48 -0.88
CA LEU A 318 17.48 15.49 -1.77
C LEU A 318 17.05 14.87 -3.10
N GLU A 319 17.84 13.96 -3.65
CA GLU A 319 17.56 13.25 -4.90
C GLU A 319 16.29 12.39 -4.81
N GLN A 320 16.04 11.78 -3.64
CA GLN A 320 14.83 11.00 -3.38
C GLN A 320 13.59 11.91 -3.34
N LEU A 321 13.71 13.09 -2.73
CA LEU A 321 12.63 14.07 -2.65
C LEU A 321 12.36 14.73 -4.01
N LEU A 322 13.40 15.00 -4.79
CA LEU A 322 13.29 15.55 -6.14
C LEU A 322 12.67 14.53 -7.11
N ALA A 323 13.03 13.25 -7.00
CA ALA A 323 12.44 12.16 -7.77
C ALA A 323 10.93 12.07 -7.52
N ASP A 324 10.54 12.09 -6.24
CA ASP A 324 9.13 12.06 -5.85
C ASP A 324 8.37 13.33 -6.32
N ALA A 325 9.00 14.50 -6.26
CA ALA A 325 8.37 15.76 -6.67
C ALA A 325 8.22 15.90 -8.19
N THR A 326 9.06 15.21 -8.97
CA THR A 326 9.06 15.24 -10.44
C THR A 326 8.43 14.02 -11.09
N ASP A 327 7.98 13.02 -10.33
CA ASP A 327 7.49 11.73 -10.85
C ASP A 327 8.54 10.97 -11.70
N LEU A 328 9.82 11.20 -11.38
CA LEU A 328 10.98 10.49 -11.93
C LEU A 328 11.54 9.50 -10.91
N THR A 329 12.40 8.57 -11.35
CA THR A 329 13.20 7.76 -10.42
C THR A 329 14.43 8.53 -9.95
N VAL A 330 15.06 8.05 -8.87
CA VAL A 330 16.33 8.63 -8.38
C VAL A 330 17.41 8.52 -9.44
N GLU A 331 17.48 7.41 -10.17
CA GLU A 331 18.45 7.24 -11.26
C GLU A 331 18.20 8.22 -12.41
N GLU A 332 16.93 8.52 -12.73
CA GLU A 332 16.58 9.52 -13.74
C GLU A 332 16.96 10.94 -13.27
N ILE A 333 16.80 11.24 -11.98
CA ILE A 333 17.27 12.50 -11.40
C ILE A 333 18.80 12.58 -11.45
N GLU A 334 19.52 11.55 -11.02
CA GLU A 334 20.99 11.53 -11.05
C GLU A 334 21.57 11.61 -12.47
N GLU A 335 20.88 11.04 -13.46
CA GLU A 335 21.35 11.01 -14.85
C GLU A 335 21.07 12.32 -15.61
N TRP A 336 19.88 12.89 -15.41
CA TRP A 336 19.36 13.95 -16.26
C TRP A 336 19.33 15.34 -15.60
N MET A 337 19.35 15.42 -14.28
CA MET A 337 19.46 16.71 -13.60
C MET A 337 20.85 17.32 -13.82
N LEU A 338 20.88 18.58 -14.23
CA LEU A 338 22.10 19.40 -14.26
C LEU A 338 22.37 19.98 -12.88
N ASP A 339 21.39 20.65 -12.30
CA ASP A 339 21.45 21.27 -10.99
C ASP A 339 20.04 21.52 -10.42
N GLU A 340 20.02 21.90 -9.14
CA GLU A 340 18.87 22.35 -8.40
C GLU A 340 19.17 23.73 -7.83
N GLU A 341 18.27 24.68 -8.02
CA GLU A 341 18.35 26.04 -7.50
C GLU A 341 17.17 26.36 -6.58
N GLN A 342 17.48 26.84 -5.38
CA GLN A 342 16.46 27.34 -4.46
C GLN A 342 15.88 28.67 -4.95
N GLU A 343 14.55 28.72 -5.07
CA GLU A 343 13.82 29.95 -5.34
C GLU A 343 13.54 30.65 -4.01
N ILE A 344 14.18 31.81 -3.79
CA ILE A 344 14.07 32.59 -2.55
C ILE A 344 13.52 33.99 -2.88
N THR A 345 12.58 34.48 -2.08
CA THR A 345 12.05 35.85 -2.23
C THR A 345 13.05 36.92 -1.80
N ASP A 346 12.81 38.18 -2.18
CA ASP A 346 13.63 39.33 -1.75
C ASP A 346 13.75 39.48 -0.23
N ASP A 347 12.78 38.95 0.53
CA ASP A 347 12.75 38.94 2.00
C ASP A 347 13.45 37.70 2.60
N GLY A 348 14.08 36.86 1.78
CA GLY A 348 14.86 35.70 2.21
C GLY A 348 14.05 34.44 2.51
N VAL A 349 12.82 34.32 2.00
CA VAL A 349 11.94 33.15 2.22
C VAL A 349 12.03 32.17 1.06
N LEU A 350 12.39 30.91 1.33
CA LEU A 350 12.36 29.81 0.35
C LEU A 350 10.91 29.56 -0.11
N VAL A 351 10.68 29.56 -1.41
CA VAL A 351 9.35 29.37 -2.02
C VAL A 351 9.26 28.14 -2.93
N GLY A 352 10.40 27.55 -3.30
CA GLY A 352 10.45 26.32 -4.09
C GLY A 352 11.86 25.99 -4.52
N HIS A 353 11.99 24.91 -5.28
CA HIS A 353 13.23 24.49 -5.92
C HIS A 353 13.00 24.40 -7.43
N ILE A 354 13.96 24.90 -8.19
CA ILE A 354 13.98 24.83 -9.64
C ILE A 354 14.99 23.76 -10.02
N ILE A 355 14.50 22.72 -10.70
CA ILE A 355 15.33 21.65 -11.22
C ILE A 355 15.62 21.96 -12.68
N ASN A 356 16.89 22.07 -13.02
CA ASN A 356 17.33 22.20 -14.40
C ASN A 356 17.80 20.84 -14.89
N PHE A 357 17.22 20.40 -16.01
CA PHE A 357 17.60 19.16 -16.69
C PHE A 357 18.57 19.47 -17.83
N ARG A 358 19.36 18.46 -18.22
CA ARG A 358 20.23 18.56 -19.39
C ARG A 358 19.43 18.85 -20.66
N ASP A 359 20.01 19.59 -21.58
CA ASP A 359 19.42 19.91 -22.89
C ASP A 359 19.34 18.69 -23.83
N ASP A 360 20.04 17.60 -23.50
CA ASP A 360 19.95 16.31 -24.18
C ASP A 360 19.00 15.30 -23.49
N THR A 361 18.26 15.73 -22.46
CA THR A 361 17.26 14.89 -21.78
C THR A 361 16.17 14.43 -22.77
N PRO A 362 15.91 13.12 -22.90
CA PRO A 362 14.90 12.61 -23.82
C PRO A 362 13.50 13.14 -23.51
N GLU A 363 12.71 13.42 -24.55
CA GLU A 363 11.33 13.92 -24.38
C GLU A 363 10.43 12.89 -23.66
N GLU A 364 10.78 11.60 -23.68
CA GLU A 364 10.11 10.57 -22.87
C GLU A 364 10.28 10.80 -21.36
N ILE A 365 11.45 11.30 -20.94
CA ILE A 365 11.74 11.68 -19.55
C ILE A 365 11.08 13.03 -19.26
N MET A 366 11.34 14.05 -20.08
CA MET A 366 10.78 15.40 -19.89
C MET A 366 9.24 15.43 -19.95
N GLY A 367 8.61 14.50 -20.66
CA GLY A 367 7.16 14.35 -20.73
C GLY A 367 6.52 13.80 -19.45
N ARG A 368 7.31 13.17 -18.58
CA ARG A 368 6.88 12.64 -17.27
C ARG A 368 7.11 13.61 -16.12
N VAL A 369 8.03 14.56 -16.28
CA VAL A 369 8.42 15.51 -15.24
C VAL A 369 7.22 16.34 -14.75
N ALA A 370 6.80 16.07 -13.52
CA ALA A 370 5.85 16.90 -12.80
C ALA A 370 6.48 18.26 -12.46
N GLY A 371 5.68 19.33 -12.55
CA GLY A 371 6.17 20.70 -12.30
C GLY A 371 6.95 21.32 -13.46
N ARG A 372 6.98 20.70 -14.66
CA ARG A 372 7.65 21.26 -15.85
C ARG A 372 7.14 22.68 -16.16
N THR A 373 8.04 23.65 -16.14
CA THR A 373 7.78 25.08 -16.41
C THR A 373 8.44 25.56 -17.70
N GLY A 374 9.44 24.82 -18.21
CA GLY A 374 10.17 25.13 -19.43
C GLY A 374 10.55 23.88 -20.22
N GLU A 375 11.36 24.06 -21.27
CA GLU A 375 11.76 22.97 -22.15
C GLU A 375 12.56 21.90 -21.40
N TYR A 376 13.43 22.33 -20.47
CA TYR A 376 14.29 21.47 -19.63
C TYR A 376 14.29 21.92 -18.16
N THR A 377 13.19 22.52 -17.67
CA THR A 377 13.11 23.05 -16.30
C THR A 377 11.81 22.62 -15.62
N ALA A 378 11.89 22.31 -14.33
CA ALA A 378 10.74 22.04 -13.48
C ALA A 378 10.81 22.83 -12.19
N ASN A 379 9.68 23.41 -11.77
CA ASN A 379 9.55 24.00 -10.45
C ASN A 379 8.85 22.97 -9.57
N VAL A 380 9.58 22.47 -8.59
CA VAL A 380 9.05 21.63 -7.52
C VAL A 380 8.90 22.51 -6.29
N GLY A 381 7.82 22.29 -5.52
CA GLY A 381 7.58 23.08 -4.31
C GLY A 381 8.73 22.98 -3.31
N ILE A 382 8.54 23.58 -2.13
CA ILE A 382 9.55 23.55 -1.07
C ILE A 382 9.91 22.10 -0.71
N ILE A 383 11.20 21.77 -0.70
CA ILE A 383 11.74 20.48 -0.30
C ILE A 383 12.55 20.72 0.99
N ASP A 384 11.95 20.35 2.11
CA ASP A 384 12.61 20.44 3.41
C ASP A 384 13.47 19.20 3.61
N LEU A 385 14.79 19.36 3.55
CA LEU A 385 15.72 18.37 4.10
C LEU A 385 15.67 18.51 5.62
N ASP A 386 15.39 17.41 6.32
CA ASP A 386 15.58 17.36 7.77
C ASP A 386 17.09 17.51 8.04
N GLU A 387 17.56 18.75 8.17
CA GLU A 387 18.88 19.07 8.71
C GLU A 387 18.90 18.54 10.13
N GLY A 388 19.47 17.35 10.31
CA GLY A 388 19.65 16.76 11.63
C GLY A 388 20.37 17.75 12.53
N GLU A 389 19.72 18.17 13.62
CA GLU A 389 20.37 18.92 14.68
C GLU A 389 21.59 18.13 15.17
N GLU A 390 22.79 18.71 15.01
CA GLU A 390 24.07 18.17 15.52
C GLU A 390 24.08 17.92 17.05
#